data_AF-A0A9Q0WHI9-F1
#
_entry.id   AF-A0A9Q0WHI9-F1
#
_cell.length_a   1.000
_cell.length_b   1.000
_cell.length_c   1.000
_cell.angle_alpha   90.00
_cell.angle_beta   90.00
_cell.angle_gamma   90.00
#
_symmetry.space_group_name_H-M   'P 1'
#
loop_
_entity.id
_entity.type
_entity.pdbx_description
1 polymer ?
#
loop_
_entity_poly.entity_id
_entity_poly.type
_entity_poly.pdbx_seq_one_letter_code
_entity_poly.pdbx_strand_id
1 'polypeptide(L)'
;MREVIEVIRRKDSEDYMRLGNLALKVNKILAIAGPLLTGIAAAGSAFVGHAPWAAIVAVTAGALASTVNTFEHGGQIGMVVEMYRNCAGFFTLMEESIETTIQQRDSEKSEDVEMLEMNVALKLGRSLSQLRDLARKSSSSHVDGSTIDEFASKLF
;
A
#
# COMPACT_ATOMS: atom_id res chain seq x y z
N MET A 1 -4.76 -9.25 22.17
CA MET A 1 -3.57 -8.87 21.39
C MET A 1 -3.26 -9.79 20.22
N ARG A 2 -3.20 -11.13 20.38
CA ARG A 2 -2.97 -12.06 19.24
C ARG A 2 -3.96 -11.89 18.08
N GLU A 3 -5.24 -11.75 18.41
CA GLU A 3 -6.30 -11.42 17.44
C GLU A 3 -6.05 -10.09 16.69
N VAL A 4 -5.55 -9.07 17.39
CA VAL A 4 -5.24 -7.77 16.78
C VAL A 4 -4.08 -7.89 15.80
N ILE A 5 -3.04 -8.67 16.14
CA ILE A 5 -1.93 -8.98 15.22
C ILE A 5 -2.47 -9.64 13.95
N GLU A 6 -3.38 -10.60 14.08
CA GLU A 6 -3.94 -11.28 12.91
C GLU A 6 -4.66 -10.31 11.96
N VAL A 7 -5.45 -9.37 12.50
CA VAL A 7 -6.09 -8.32 11.69
C VAL A 7 -5.03 -7.41 11.05
N ILE A 8 -4.04 -6.93 11.80
CA ILE A 8 -2.96 -6.08 11.28
C ILE A 8 -2.25 -6.78 10.11
N ARG A 9 -1.93 -8.06 10.26
CA ARG A 9 -1.21 -8.83 9.25
C ARG A 9 -2.06 -9.04 8.00
N ARG A 10 -3.27 -9.58 8.15
CA ARG A 10 -4.13 -9.99 7.03
C ARG A 10 -4.83 -8.83 6.33
N LYS A 11 -5.22 -7.79 7.06
CA LYS A 11 -5.97 -6.66 6.48
C LYS A 11 -5.04 -5.52 6.18
N ASP A 12 -4.28 -5.01 7.14
CA ASP A 12 -3.47 -3.83 6.91
C ASP A 12 -2.18 -4.15 6.10
N SER A 13 -1.28 -4.98 6.64
CA SER A 13 0.04 -5.23 6.03
C SER A 13 -0.06 -5.86 4.63
N GLU A 14 -0.85 -6.93 4.48
CA GLU A 14 -1.04 -7.60 3.19
C GLU A 14 -1.67 -6.69 2.12
N ASP A 15 -2.72 -5.93 2.43
CA ASP A 15 -3.34 -5.02 1.45
C ASP A 15 -2.41 -3.87 1.09
N TYR A 16 -1.72 -3.26 2.06
CA TYR A 16 -0.76 -2.18 1.78
C TYR A 16 0.43 -2.68 0.95
N MET A 17 0.93 -3.89 1.20
CA MET A 17 1.97 -4.51 0.38
C MET A 17 1.45 -4.79 -1.04
N ARG A 18 0.19 -5.24 -1.18
CA ARG A 18 -0.44 -5.46 -2.49
C ARG A 18 -0.61 -4.16 -3.27
N LEU A 19 -1.10 -3.10 -2.63
CA LEU A 19 -1.24 -1.77 -3.22
C LEU A 19 0.11 -1.21 -3.64
N GLY A 20 1.13 -1.32 -2.79
CA GLY A 20 2.50 -0.92 -3.11
C GLY A 20 3.07 -1.68 -4.32
N ASN A 21 2.84 -2.99 -4.41
CA ASN A 21 3.25 -3.80 -5.56
C ASN A 21 2.50 -3.45 -6.85
N LEU A 22 1.21 -3.12 -6.76
CA LEU A 22 0.42 -2.68 -7.90
C LEU A 22 0.91 -1.32 -8.40
N ALA A 23 1.09 -0.36 -7.50
CA ALA A 23 1.64 0.95 -7.81
C ALA A 23 3.05 0.84 -8.41
N LEU A 24 3.90 -0.06 -7.90
CA LEU A 24 5.24 -0.31 -8.43
C LEU A 24 5.20 -0.87 -9.85
N LYS A 25 4.27 -1.78 -10.14
CA LYS A 25 4.07 -2.30 -11.51
C LYS A 25 3.63 -1.20 -12.46
N VAL A 26 2.68 -0.35 -12.05
CA VAL A 26 2.23 0.80 -12.85
C VAL A 26 3.39 1.75 -13.11
N ASN A 27 4.15 2.13 -12.07
CA ASN A 27 5.31 3.02 -12.20
C ASN A 27 6.34 2.48 -13.21
N LYS A 28 6.65 1.18 -13.14
CA LYS A 28 7.57 0.52 -14.09
C LYS A 28 7.05 0.54 -15.53
N ILE A 29 5.75 0.29 -15.73
CA ILE A 29 5.15 0.31 -17.07
C ILE A 29 5.21 1.72 -17.65
N LEU A 30 4.85 2.74 -16.87
CA LEU A 30 4.89 4.14 -17.30
C LEU A 30 6.32 4.58 -17.64
N ALA A 31 7.29 4.24 -16.78
CA ALA A 31 8.71 4.55 -16.98
C ALA A 31 9.30 3.96 -18.28
N ILE A 32 8.74 2.86 -18.78
CA ILE A 32 9.13 2.25 -20.06
C ILE A 32 8.32 2.83 -21.22
N ALA A 33 7.00 3.00 -21.03
CA ALA A 33 6.09 3.45 -22.06
C ALA A 33 6.37 4.88 -22.51
N GLY A 34 6.72 5.80 -21.59
CA GLY A 34 7.01 7.20 -21.90
C GLY A 34 8.14 7.34 -22.93
N PRO A 35 9.35 6.82 -22.66
CA PRO A 35 10.46 6.84 -23.61
C PRO A 35 10.16 6.09 -24.91
N LEU A 36 9.48 4.94 -24.85
CA LEU A 36 9.14 4.16 -26.03
C LEU A 36 8.20 4.92 -26.97
N LEU A 37 7.12 5.49 -26.44
CA LEU A 37 6.17 6.29 -27.20
C LEU A 37 6.81 7.57 -27.75
N THR A 38 7.72 8.18 -26.99
CA THR A 38 8.52 9.33 -27.47
C THR A 38 9.40 8.93 -28.66
N GLY A 39 10.04 7.76 -28.61
CA GLY A 39 10.82 7.23 -29.72
C GLY A 39 9.98 6.99 -30.98
N ILE A 40 8.78 6.40 -30.82
CA ILE A 40 7.82 6.20 -31.92
C ILE A 40 7.38 7.56 -32.50
N ALA A 41 7.11 8.53 -31.64
CA ALA A 41 6.73 9.88 -32.05
C ALA A 41 7.84 10.57 -32.86
N ALA A 42 9.09 10.44 -32.41
CA ALA A 42 10.27 10.98 -33.08
C ALA A 42 10.50 10.32 -34.44
N ALA A 43 10.42 8.99 -34.52
CA ALA A 43 10.51 8.24 -35.78
C ALA A 43 9.40 8.64 -36.75
N GLY A 44 8.14 8.66 -36.29
CA GLY A 44 7.00 9.11 -37.09
C GLY A 44 7.18 10.53 -37.61
N SER A 45 7.69 11.44 -36.78
CA SER A 45 7.96 12.83 -37.14
C SER A 45 9.01 12.94 -38.25
N ALA A 46 10.05 12.10 -38.22
CA ALA A 46 11.11 12.08 -39.24
C ALA A 46 10.61 11.65 -40.64
N PHE A 47 9.49 10.94 -40.74
CA PHE A 47 8.88 10.51 -42.00
C PHE A 47 7.64 11.33 -42.41
N VAL A 48 7.36 12.44 -41.70
CA VAL A 48 6.29 13.38 -42.09
C VAL A 48 6.65 13.99 -43.45
N GLY A 49 5.81 13.71 -44.45
CA GLY A 49 6.03 14.10 -45.85
C GLY A 49 6.39 12.95 -46.79
N HIS A 50 6.81 11.79 -46.24
CA HIS A 50 7.08 10.58 -47.02
C HIS A 50 5.96 9.54 -46.94
N ALA A 51 5.20 9.52 -45.84
CA ALA A 51 4.07 8.61 -45.66
C ALA A 51 2.83 9.35 -45.09
N PRO A 52 1.63 9.20 -45.69
CA PRO A 52 0.42 9.91 -45.26
C PRO A 52 0.02 9.64 -43.80
N TRP A 53 0.37 8.47 -43.26
CA TRP A 53 0.02 8.05 -41.90
C TRP A 53 1.08 8.41 -40.84
N ALA A 54 2.29 8.82 -41.26
CA ALA A 54 3.39 9.12 -40.35
C ALA A 54 3.07 10.30 -39.40
N ALA A 55 2.36 11.32 -39.90
CA ALA A 55 1.90 12.44 -39.08
C ALA A 55 0.90 11.99 -37.99
N ILE A 56 -0.01 11.07 -38.31
CA ILE A 56 -0.99 10.54 -37.36
C ILE A 56 -0.27 9.76 -36.26
N VAL A 57 0.69 8.91 -36.63
CA VAL A 57 1.50 8.14 -35.66
C VAL A 57 2.33 9.06 -34.77
N ALA A 58 3.00 10.06 -35.36
CA ALA A 58 3.80 11.02 -34.63
C ALA A 58 2.97 11.75 -33.55
N VAL A 59 1.83 12.30 -33.94
CA VAL A 59 0.94 13.05 -33.03
C VAL A 59 0.33 12.14 -31.97
N THR A 60 -0.16 10.96 -32.36
CA THR A 60 -0.81 10.04 -31.42
C THR A 60 0.19 9.51 -30.40
N ALA A 61 1.37 9.06 -30.84
CA ALA A 61 2.41 8.58 -29.96
C ALA A 61 2.97 9.70 -29.07
N GLY A 62 3.15 10.91 -29.61
CA GLY A 62 3.64 12.06 -28.85
C GLY A 62 2.67 12.50 -27.76
N ALA A 63 1.36 12.53 -28.06
CA ALA A 63 0.33 12.85 -27.09
C ALA A 63 0.26 11.80 -25.96
N LEU A 64 0.32 10.51 -26.30
CA LEU A 64 0.36 9.43 -25.32
C LEU A 64 1.65 9.48 -24.48
N ALA A 65 2.81 9.75 -25.09
CA ALA A 65 4.08 9.90 -24.38
C ALA A 65 4.00 11.03 -23.35
N SER A 66 3.47 12.19 -23.74
CA SER A 66 3.28 13.32 -22.82
C SER A 66 2.35 12.95 -21.67
N THR A 67 1.23 12.27 -21.97
CA THR A 67 0.27 11.85 -20.95
C THR A 67 0.93 10.92 -19.94
N VAL A 68 1.60 9.87 -20.41
CA VAL A 68 2.33 8.92 -19.56
C VAL A 68 3.37 9.61 -18.70
N ASN A 69 4.16 10.52 -19.29
CA ASN A 69 5.20 11.24 -18.56
C ASN A 69 4.62 12.17 -17.48
N THR A 70 3.51 12.87 -17.78
CA THR A 70 2.78 13.69 -16.79
C THR A 70 2.19 12.84 -15.68
N PHE A 71 1.62 11.67 -15.96
CA PHE A 71 1.10 10.78 -14.93
C PHE A 71 2.21 10.25 -14.01
N GLU A 72 3.34 9.84 -14.58
CA GLU A 72 4.48 9.31 -13.82
C GLU A 72 5.10 10.38 -12.91
N HIS A 73 5.50 11.51 -13.49
CA HIS A 73 6.23 12.57 -12.77
C HIS A 73 5.29 13.52 -12.01
N GLY A 74 4.20 13.94 -12.63
CA GLY A 74 3.23 14.86 -12.04
C GLY A 74 2.35 14.20 -10.98
N GLY A 75 2.02 12.92 -11.14
CA GLY A 75 1.31 12.13 -10.13
C GLY A 75 2.20 11.64 -8.98
N GLN A 76 3.52 11.87 -9.05
CA GLN A 76 4.51 11.41 -8.06
C GLN A 76 4.28 9.94 -7.67
N ILE A 77 4.02 9.08 -8.66
CA ILE A 77 3.63 7.69 -8.42
C ILE A 77 4.72 6.94 -7.64
N GLY A 78 6.00 7.29 -7.85
CA GLY A 78 7.09 6.79 -7.02
C GLY A 78 6.93 7.07 -5.52
N MET A 79 6.47 8.26 -5.13
CA MET A 79 6.19 8.57 -3.72
C MET A 79 4.98 7.82 -3.18
N VAL A 80 3.96 7.57 -4.02
CA VAL A 80 2.80 6.75 -3.63
C VAL A 80 3.20 5.29 -3.38
N VAL A 81 4.11 4.74 -4.19
CA VAL A 81 4.69 3.42 -3.96
C VAL A 81 5.40 3.36 -2.61
N GLU A 82 6.22 4.38 -2.31
CA GLU A 82 6.96 4.45 -1.06
C GLU A 82 6.01 4.61 0.14
N MET A 83 4.94 5.40 0.00
CA MET A 83 3.91 5.53 1.02
C MET A 83 3.28 4.17 1.37
N TYR A 84 2.84 3.40 0.37
CA TYR A 84 2.27 2.08 0.61
C TYR A 84 3.25 1.09 1.23
N ARG A 85 4.52 1.09 0.78
CA ARG A 85 5.58 0.28 1.39
C ARG A 85 5.87 0.70 2.83
N ASN A 86 5.86 2.00 3.12
CA ASN A 86 6.05 2.54 4.46
C ASN A 86 4.90 2.15 5.40
N CYS A 87 3.65 2.20 4.93
CA CYS A 87 2.49 1.72 5.69
C CYS A 87 2.63 0.22 6.01
N ALA A 88 2.94 -0.62 5.02
CA ALA A 88 3.16 -2.05 5.26
C ALA A 88 4.29 -2.29 6.27
N GLY A 89 5.42 -1.60 6.14
CA GLY A 89 6.54 -1.67 7.08
C GLY A 89 6.17 -1.24 8.51
N PHE A 90 5.37 -0.18 8.65
CA PHE A 90 4.85 0.28 9.94
C PHE A 90 4.02 -0.81 10.64
N PHE A 91 3.14 -1.49 9.90
CA PHE A 91 2.32 -2.57 10.44
C PHE A 91 3.15 -3.80 10.81
N THR A 92 4.13 -4.18 10.00
CA THR A 92 5.06 -5.28 10.32
C THR A 92 5.85 -4.99 11.60
N LEU A 93 6.39 -3.77 11.75
CA LEU A 93 7.10 -3.39 12.98
C LEU A 93 6.16 -3.36 14.20
N MET A 94 4.90 -2.98 14.01
CA MET A 94 3.91 -3.03 15.09
C MET A 94 3.58 -4.46 15.51
N GLU A 95 3.38 -5.37 14.55
CA GLU A 95 3.21 -6.80 14.79
C GLU A 95 4.38 -7.38 15.59
N GLU A 96 5.62 -7.16 15.11
CA GLU A 96 6.84 -7.63 15.77
C GLU A 96 6.97 -7.05 17.19
N SER A 97 6.65 -5.77 17.39
CA SER A 97 6.65 -5.13 18.71
C SER A 97 5.65 -5.77 19.67
N ILE A 98 4.45 -6.14 19.20
CA ILE A 98 3.45 -6.79 20.04
C ILE A 98 3.89 -8.24 20.36
N GLU A 99 4.39 -8.97 19.38
CA GLU A 99 4.82 -10.36 19.55
C GLU A 99 6.00 -10.48 20.53
N THR A 100 7.02 -9.63 20.36
CA THR A 100 8.17 -9.55 21.28
C THR A 100 7.73 -9.20 22.71
N THR A 101 6.81 -8.25 22.88
CA THR A 101 6.28 -7.91 24.21
C THR A 101 5.47 -9.06 24.82
N ILE A 102 4.75 -9.85 24.02
CA ILE A 102 4.04 -11.04 24.51
C ILE A 102 5.03 -12.14 24.91
N GLN A 103 6.09 -12.36 24.13
CA GLN A 103 7.07 -13.42 24.37
C GLN A 103 7.96 -13.14 25.58
N GLN A 104 8.28 -11.87 25.85
CA GLN A 104 9.06 -11.46 27.02
C GLN A 104 8.29 -11.55 28.33
N ARG A 105 6.96 -11.77 28.29
CA ARG A 105 6.06 -11.64 29.45
C ARG A 105 5.87 -12.90 30.30
N ASP A 106 6.89 -13.73 30.43
CA ASP A 106 6.88 -14.88 31.35
C ASP A 106 6.93 -14.49 32.85
N SER A 107 7.01 -13.19 33.24
CA SER A 107 7.07 -12.80 34.67
C SER A 107 6.57 -11.38 35.09
N GLU A 108 5.96 -10.54 34.24
CA GLU A 108 5.73 -9.11 34.60
C GLU A 108 4.27 -8.61 34.68
N LYS A 109 4.10 -7.54 35.48
CA LYS A 109 2.87 -6.98 36.10
C LYS A 109 1.79 -6.55 35.11
N SER A 110 0.53 -6.58 35.58
CA SER A 110 -0.68 -6.21 34.82
C SER A 110 -0.65 -4.81 34.17
N GLU A 111 0.15 -3.88 34.70
CA GLU A 111 0.20 -2.47 34.24
C GLU A 111 0.91 -2.31 32.88
N ASP A 112 1.94 -3.12 32.59
CA ASP A 112 2.64 -3.08 31.29
C ASP A 112 1.75 -3.56 30.13
N VAL A 113 0.77 -4.42 30.45
CA VAL A 113 -0.21 -4.92 29.47
C VAL A 113 -1.10 -3.79 28.99
N GLU A 114 -1.60 -3.00 29.93
CA GLU A 114 -2.53 -1.92 29.63
C GLU A 114 -1.81 -0.78 28.90
N MET A 115 -0.56 -0.49 29.25
CA MET A 115 0.28 0.45 28.50
C MET A 115 0.56 -0.02 27.07
N LEU A 116 0.82 -1.32 26.85
CA LEU A 116 0.97 -1.89 25.51
C LEU A 116 -0.33 -1.76 24.71
N GLU A 117 -1.47 -2.19 25.27
CA GLU A 117 -2.77 -2.10 24.59
C GLU A 117 -3.11 -0.65 24.23
N MET A 118 -2.83 0.30 25.13
CA MET A 118 -3.04 1.72 24.88
C MET A 118 -2.08 2.27 23.81
N ASN A 119 -0.81 1.88 23.82
CA ASN A 119 0.15 2.26 22.78
C ASN A 119 -0.29 1.79 21.39
N VAL A 120 -0.72 0.54 21.28
CA VAL A 120 -1.21 -0.05 20.03
C VAL A 120 -2.50 0.63 19.58
N ALA A 121 -3.44 0.86 20.50
CA ALA A 121 -4.69 1.56 20.19
C ALA A 121 -4.41 2.95 19.59
N LEU A 122 -3.53 3.72 20.23
CA LEU A 122 -3.14 5.05 19.75
C LEU A 122 -2.47 5.01 18.37
N LYS A 123 -1.52 4.07 18.17
CA LYS A 123 -0.85 3.90 16.87
C LYS A 123 -1.78 3.45 15.75
N LEU A 124 -2.91 2.82 16.09
CA LEU A 124 -3.96 2.45 15.13
C LEU A 124 -5.06 3.51 15.01
N GLY A 125 -4.99 4.62 15.74
CA GLY A 125 -6.03 5.66 15.74
C GLY A 125 -7.34 5.20 16.38
N ARG A 126 -7.29 4.24 17.31
CA ARG A 126 -8.43 3.68 18.02
C ARG A 126 -8.41 4.04 19.50
N SER A 127 -9.58 4.05 20.11
CA SER A 127 -9.70 3.96 21.57
C SER A 127 -9.44 2.52 22.04
N LEU A 128 -9.09 2.37 23.32
CA LEU A 128 -8.83 1.05 23.93
C LEU A 128 -10.04 0.12 23.84
N SER A 129 -11.26 0.64 24.00
CA SER A 129 -12.50 -0.12 23.85
C SER A 129 -12.70 -0.63 22.43
N GLN A 130 -12.44 0.19 21.42
CA GLN A 130 -12.50 -0.20 20.00
C GLN A 130 -11.44 -1.25 19.64
N LEU A 131 -10.25 -1.19 20.25
CA LEU A 131 -9.21 -2.21 20.05
C LEU A 131 -9.65 -3.57 20.62
N ARG A 132 -10.25 -3.56 21.83
CA ARG A 132 -10.79 -4.78 22.46
C ARG A 132 -12.00 -5.33 21.69
N ASP A 133 -12.86 -4.47 21.17
CA ASP A 133 -13.97 -4.87 20.30
C ASP A 133 -13.48 -5.51 18.99
N LEU A 134 -12.46 -4.94 18.36
CA LEU A 134 -11.81 -5.51 17.18
C LEU A 134 -11.27 -6.91 17.47
N ALA A 135 -10.58 -7.10 18.60
CA ALA A 135 -10.07 -8.40 19.02
C ALA A 135 -11.20 -9.43 19.23
N ARG A 136 -12.34 -9.02 19.81
CA ARG A 136 -13.51 -9.89 20.01
C ARG A 136 -14.15 -10.30 18.68
N LYS A 137 -14.34 -9.33 17.78
CA LYS A 137 -14.85 -9.59 16.42
C LYS A 137 -13.96 -10.55 15.67
N SER A 138 -12.64 -10.36 15.78
CA SER A 138 -11.66 -11.26 15.17
C SER A 138 -11.80 -12.69 15.67
N SER A 139 -11.83 -12.87 16.99
CA SER A 139 -12.00 -14.18 17.58
C SER A 139 -13.33 -14.84 17.18
N SER A 140 -14.42 -14.08 17.10
CA SER A 140 -15.72 -14.59 16.65
C SER A 140 -15.75 -14.99 15.18
N SER A 141 -15.03 -14.26 14.33
CA SER A 141 -14.94 -14.54 12.88
C SER A 141 -14.26 -15.88 12.61
N HIS A 142 -13.27 -16.24 13.43
CA HIS A 142 -12.59 -17.53 13.36
C HIS A 142 -13.53 -18.70 13.71
N VAL A 143 -14.51 -18.47 14.58
CA VAL A 143 -15.49 -19.49 15.00
C VAL A 143 -16.61 -19.65 13.95
N ASP A 144 -17.03 -18.55 13.34
CA ASP A 144 -18.12 -18.49 12.38
C ASP A 144 -17.68 -18.78 10.93
N GLY A 145 -16.37 -18.84 10.67
CA GLY A 145 -15.79 -19.02 9.34
C GLY A 145 -15.96 -17.81 8.42
N SER A 146 -16.37 -16.67 8.98
CA SER A 146 -16.52 -15.40 8.27
C SER A 146 -15.22 -14.60 8.30
N THR A 147 -14.94 -13.80 7.26
CA THR A 147 -13.75 -12.93 7.22
C THR A 147 -14.07 -11.58 7.85
N ILE A 148 -13.18 -11.09 8.72
CA ILE A 148 -13.26 -9.71 9.24
C ILE A 148 -13.03 -8.75 8.07
N ASP A 149 -14.01 -7.90 7.78
CA ASP A 149 -13.84 -6.87 6.75
C ASP A 149 -13.16 -5.59 7.28
N GLU A 150 -13.15 -5.41 8.60
CA GLU A 150 -12.60 -4.23 9.27
C GLU A 150 -11.06 -4.24 9.35
N PHE A 151 -10.42 -3.14 8.93
CA PHE A 151 -8.98 -2.88 9.12
C PHE A 151 -8.63 -2.61 10.59
N ALA A 152 -7.41 -2.97 11.01
CA ALA A 152 -6.94 -2.64 12.35
C ALA A 152 -6.69 -1.13 12.49
N SER A 153 -6.10 -0.50 11.47
CA SER A 153 -5.91 0.95 11.45
C SER A 153 -7.20 1.71 11.16
N LYS A 154 -7.34 2.89 11.78
CA LYS A 154 -8.32 3.93 11.41
C LYS A 154 -7.64 5.19 10.85
N LEU A 155 -6.30 5.21 10.80
CA LEU A 155 -5.53 6.40 10.43
C LEU A 155 -5.31 6.55 8.93
N PHE A 156 -5.23 5.45 8.19
CA PHE A 156 -4.92 5.39 6.76
C PHE A 156 -5.87 4.44 6.07
#